data_AF-A0A9N7N428-F1
#
_entry.id   AF-A0A9N7N428-F1
#
_cell.length_a   1.000
_cell.length_b   1.000
_cell.length_c   1.000
_cell.angle_alpha   90.00
_cell.angle_beta   90.00
_cell.angle_gamma   90.00
#
_symmetry.space_group_name_H-M   'P 1'
#
loop_
_entity.id
_entity.type
_entity.pdbx_description
1 polymer ?
#
loop_
_entity_poly.entity_id
_entity_poly.type
_entity_poly.pdbx_seq_one_letter_code
_entity_poly.pdbx_strand_id
1 'polypeptide(L)'
;MKDEFSEFAKKNIQRYVKSNLMIETFRLSLKREQWEAFSLSYKLIMTALRLGAKHLDLKLELSSGGKPFLPHQVLGAENLVGLSVEGYTINDLVLDQKVRCSKLEYLSLKDVNMIWSQKYCRPVP
;
A
#
# COMPACT_ATOMS: atom_id res chain seq x y z
N MET A 1 6.99 4.51 -24.93
CA MET A 1 6.77 5.93 -24.60
C MET A 1 7.21 6.09 -23.15
N LYS A 2 8.18 6.96 -22.83
CA LYS A 2 8.65 7.12 -21.44
C LYS A 2 7.55 7.83 -20.65
N ASP A 3 7.12 7.21 -19.57
CA ASP A 3 6.08 7.77 -18.73
C ASP A 3 6.64 8.88 -17.82
N GLU A 4 6.39 10.13 -18.20
CA GLU A 4 6.85 11.33 -17.50
C GLU A 4 6.41 11.36 -16.03
N PHE A 5 5.22 10.83 -15.74
CA PHE A 5 4.72 10.74 -14.38
C PHE A 5 5.55 9.76 -13.53
N SER A 6 5.88 8.58 -14.08
CA SER A 6 6.74 7.62 -13.38
C SER A 6 8.11 8.22 -13.04
N GLU A 7 8.70 8.95 -13.99
CA GLU A 7 9.99 9.59 -13.77
C GLU A 7 9.91 10.74 -12.76
N PHE A 8 8.85 11.55 -12.82
CA PHE A 8 8.58 12.58 -11.82
C PHE A 8 8.42 11.99 -10.42
N ALA A 9 7.61 10.94 -10.25
CA ALA A 9 7.36 10.30 -8.97
C ALA A 9 8.64 9.69 -8.38
N LYS A 10 9.44 8.98 -9.20
CA LYS A 10 10.74 8.42 -8.80
C LYS A 10 11.71 9.52 -8.36
N LYS A 11 11.83 10.60 -9.13
CA LYS A 11 12.74 11.71 -8.81
C LYS A 11 12.35 12.41 -7.51
N ASN A 12 11.05 12.67 -7.31
CA ASN A 12 10.57 13.31 -6.08
C ASN A 12 10.90 12.46 -4.86
N ILE A 13 10.53 11.18 -4.86
CA ILE A 13 10.79 10.36 -3.67
C ILE A 13 12.29 10.14 -3.43
N GLN A 14 13.10 10.07 -4.48
CA GLN A 14 14.56 10.03 -4.36
C GLN A 14 15.13 11.30 -3.71
N ARG A 15 14.52 12.46 -3.92
CA ARG A 15 14.93 13.70 -3.25
C ARG A 15 14.76 13.60 -1.74
N TYR A 16 13.62 13.08 -1.27
CA TYR A 16 13.39 12.85 0.16
C TYR A 16 14.43 11.87 0.74
N VAL A 17 14.72 10.78 0.01
CA VAL A 17 15.75 9.81 0.41
C VAL A 17 17.13 10.47 0.52
N LYS A 18 17.56 11.19 -0.52
CA LYS A 18 18.89 11.84 -0.54
C LYS A 18 19.05 12.93 0.51
N SER A 19 17.95 13.62 0.85
CA SER A 19 17.94 14.68 1.85
C SER A 19 17.61 14.18 3.26
N ASN A 20 17.45 12.86 3.46
CA ASN A 20 17.05 12.24 4.73
C ASN A 20 15.81 12.90 5.36
N LEU A 21 14.85 13.29 4.53
CA LEU A 21 13.64 13.96 4.97
C LEU A 21 12.59 12.93 5.39
N MET A 22 12.01 13.14 6.56
CA MET A 22 10.87 12.35 7.01
C MET A 22 9.64 12.69 6.19
N ILE A 23 8.85 11.68 5.85
CA ILE A 23 7.51 11.88 5.29
C ILE A 23 6.53 11.61 6.42
N GLU A 24 5.74 12.60 6.84
CA GLU A 24 4.72 12.40 7.87
C GLU A 24 3.43 11.80 7.29
N THR A 25 3.02 12.34 6.14
CA THR A 25 1.82 11.92 5.41
C THR A 25 2.19 11.61 3.96
N PHE A 26 1.77 10.44 3.50
CA PHE A 26 1.94 10.03 2.11
C PHE A 26 0.59 9.67 1.50
N ARG A 27 0.22 10.40 0.45
CA ARG A 27 -0.98 10.15 -0.34
C ARG A 27 -0.59 9.69 -1.73
N LEU A 28 -1.18 8.58 -2.18
CA LEU A 28 -1.03 8.06 -3.52
C LEU A 28 -2.40 7.77 -4.10
N SER A 29 -2.79 8.55 -5.10
CA SER A 29 -3.98 8.29 -5.91
C SER A 29 -3.55 8.04 -7.34
N LEU A 30 -3.80 6.83 -7.83
CA LEU A 30 -3.42 6.41 -9.17
C LEU A 30 -4.64 5.83 -9.88
N LYS A 31 -4.85 6.29 -11.11
CA LYS A 31 -5.85 5.73 -12.02
C LYS A 31 -5.15 5.35 -13.32
N ARG A 32 -4.92 4.06 -13.54
CA ARG A 32 -4.15 3.59 -14.70
C ARG A 32 -4.58 2.22 -15.21
N GLU A 33 -4.42 2.06 -16.52
CA GLU A 33 -4.70 0.83 -17.28
C GLU A 33 -3.55 -0.19 -17.26
N GLN A 34 -2.39 0.15 -16.68
CA GLN A 34 -1.15 -0.59 -16.91
C GLN A 34 -0.50 -1.16 -15.66
N TRP A 35 0.08 -2.36 -15.82
CA TRP A 35 0.80 -3.10 -14.78
C TRP A 35 2.00 -2.35 -14.20
N GLU A 36 2.62 -1.44 -14.94
CA GLU A 36 3.73 -0.61 -14.44
C GLU A 36 3.31 0.29 -13.27
N ALA A 37 2.01 0.61 -13.14
CA ALA A 37 1.48 1.35 -12.00
C ALA A 37 1.62 0.55 -10.69
N PHE A 38 1.62 -0.79 -10.73
CA PHE A 38 1.81 -1.63 -9.55
C PHE A 38 3.24 -1.59 -9.03
N SER A 39 4.22 -1.79 -9.91
CA SER A 39 5.63 -1.81 -9.50
C SER A 39 6.07 -0.44 -8.97
N LEU A 40 5.59 0.64 -9.60
CA LEU A 40 5.81 1.99 -9.13
C LEU A 40 5.10 2.25 -7.79
N SER A 41 3.80 1.96 -7.66
CA SER A 41 3.05 2.21 -6.43
C SER A 41 3.65 1.45 -5.25
N TYR A 42 3.99 0.18 -5.42
CA TYR A 42 4.69 -0.61 -4.41
C TYR A 42 5.99 0.09 -3.97
N LYS A 43 6.83 0.50 -4.91
CA LYS A 43 8.10 1.18 -4.61
C LYS A 43 7.89 2.49 -3.85
N LEU A 44 6.89 3.27 -4.24
CA LEU A 44 6.59 4.55 -3.60
C LEU A 44 6.10 4.34 -2.16
N ILE A 45 5.15 3.43 -1.95
CA ILE A 45 4.59 3.09 -0.62
C ILE A 45 5.70 2.59 0.30
N MET A 46 6.51 1.63 -0.16
CA MET A 46 7.60 1.07 0.63
C MET A 46 8.67 2.10 0.98
N THR A 47 8.94 3.05 0.09
CA THR A 47 9.89 4.13 0.37
C THR A 47 9.32 5.12 1.37
N ALA A 48 8.03 5.48 1.27
CA ALA A 48 7.37 6.34 2.25
C ALA A 48 7.37 5.74 3.66
N LEU A 49 7.06 4.45 3.78
CA LEU A 49 7.14 3.72 5.06
C LEU A 49 8.55 3.79 5.67
N ARG A 50 9.59 3.55 4.86
CA ARG A 50 11.00 3.64 5.31
C ARG A 50 11.41 5.05 5.73
N LEU A 51 10.80 6.08 5.15
CA LEU A 51 11.01 7.49 5.50
C LEU A 51 10.14 7.94 6.68
N GLY A 52 9.50 7.01 7.40
CA GLY A 52 8.78 7.30 8.64
C GLY A 52 7.33 7.74 8.47
N ALA A 53 6.69 7.44 7.32
CA ALA A 53 5.26 7.72 7.10
C ALA A 53 4.42 7.23 8.27
N LYS A 54 3.67 8.17 8.88
CA LYS A 54 2.70 7.90 9.94
C LYS A 54 1.28 7.78 9.37
N HIS A 55 1.00 8.53 8.30
CA HIS A 55 -0.29 8.51 7.63
C HIS A 55 -0.13 8.04 6.18
N LEU A 56 -0.87 7.01 5.80
CA LEU A 56 -0.96 6.49 4.44
C LEU A 56 -2.38 6.64 3.92
N ASP A 57 -2.52 7.27 2.75
CA ASP A 57 -3.79 7.40 2.04
C ASP A 57 -3.61 6.89 0.60
N LEU A 58 -4.04 5.66 0.36
CA LEU A 58 -3.75 4.87 -0.82
C LEU A 58 -5.03 4.61 -1.60
N LYS A 59 -5.08 5.07 -2.84
CA LYS A 59 -6.18 4.85 -3.76
C LYS A 59 -5.65 4.37 -5.10
N LEU A 60 -5.98 3.14 -5.48
CA LEU A 60 -5.66 2.61 -6.80
C LEU A 60 -6.93 2.21 -7.55
N GLU A 61 -7.19 2.87 -8.67
CA GLU A 61 -8.25 2.53 -9.61
C GLU A 61 -7.62 1.91 -10.86
N LEU A 62 -7.94 0.65 -11.15
CA LEU A 62 -7.54 -0.03 -12.38
C LEU A 62 -8.74 -0.15 -13.30
N SER A 63 -8.58 0.24 -14.55
CA SER A 63 -9.66 0.19 -15.55
C SER A 63 -9.90 -1.23 -16.07
N SER A 64 -8.89 -2.11 -16.03
CA SER A 64 -8.98 -3.50 -16.49
C SER A 64 -7.91 -4.35 -15.79
N GLY A 65 -8.36 -5.43 -15.12
CA GLY A 65 -7.50 -6.29 -14.31
C GLY A 65 -7.83 -6.24 -12.83
N GLY A 66 -7.61 -7.36 -12.11
CA GLY A 66 -7.91 -7.49 -10.70
C GLY A 66 -7.20 -6.46 -9.81
N LYS A 67 -7.71 -6.27 -8.60
CA LYS A 67 -7.17 -5.27 -7.65
C LYS A 67 -5.71 -5.60 -7.23
N PRO A 68 -4.83 -4.58 -7.12
CA PRO A 68 -3.46 -4.74 -6.59
C PRO A 68 -3.45 -5.46 -5.26
N PHE A 69 -2.39 -6.21 -4.95
CA PHE A 69 -2.15 -6.56 -3.56
C PHE A 69 -1.60 -5.35 -2.80
N LEU A 70 -2.18 -5.07 -1.63
CA LEU A 70 -1.61 -4.13 -0.68
C LEU A 70 -0.27 -4.69 -0.18
N PRO A 71 0.83 -3.90 -0.17
CA PRO A 71 2.09 -4.35 0.41
C PRO A 71 1.89 -4.77 1.87
N HIS A 72 2.29 -6.00 2.20
CA HIS A 72 2.07 -6.56 3.55
C HIS A 72 2.72 -5.73 4.65
N GLN A 73 3.81 -5.05 4.33
CA GLN A 73 4.54 -4.19 5.26
C GLN A 73 3.72 -2.98 5.73
N VAL A 74 2.67 -2.59 4.98
CA VAL A 74 1.71 -1.56 5.43
C VAL A 74 1.01 -2.02 6.71
N LEU A 75 0.61 -3.30 6.77
CA LEU A 75 -0.06 -3.89 7.94
C LEU A 75 0.92 -4.28 9.06
N GLY A 76 2.22 -4.28 8.76
CA GLY A 76 3.30 -4.50 9.72
C GLY A 76 3.94 -3.21 10.26
N ALA A 77 3.50 -2.03 9.84
CA ALA A 77 4.10 -0.76 10.23
C ALA A 77 3.63 -0.31 11.64
N GLU A 78 4.52 -0.43 12.62
CA GLU A 78 4.24 -0.09 14.04
C GLU A 78 4.07 1.40 14.32
N ASN A 79 4.67 2.24 13.47
CA ASN A 79 4.62 3.70 13.58
C ASN A 79 3.42 4.32 12.84
N LEU A 80 2.60 3.50 12.18
CA LEU A 80 1.47 3.98 11.40
C LEU A 80 0.33 4.39 12.34
N VAL A 81 -0.10 5.64 12.20
CA VAL A 81 -1.19 6.28 12.96
C VAL A 81 -2.48 6.31 12.15
N GLY A 82 -2.39 6.54 10.84
CA GLY A 82 -3.56 6.55 9.95
C GLY A 82 -3.35 5.72 8.68
N LEU A 83 -4.33 4.90 8.35
CA LEU A 83 -4.36 4.09 7.14
C LEU A 83 -5.71 4.23 6.42
N SER A 84 -5.67 4.77 5.21
CA SER A 84 -6.79 4.80 4.27
C SER A 84 -6.39 4.00 3.03
N VAL A 85 -7.19 3.00 2.67
CA VAL A 85 -6.94 2.13 1.52
C VAL A 85 -8.21 1.99 0.70
N GLU A 86 -8.13 2.33 -0.58
CA GLU A 86 -9.20 2.18 -1.55
C GLU A 86 -8.74 1.39 -2.79
N GLY A 87 -9.50 0.35 -3.15
CA GLY A 87 -9.28 -0.42 -4.39
C GLY A 87 -8.13 -1.43 -4.33
N TYR A 88 -7.85 -2.02 -3.16
CA TYR A 88 -6.79 -3.03 -2.98
C TYR A 88 -7.31 -4.42 -2.62
N THR A 89 -6.48 -5.43 -2.83
CA THR A 89 -6.63 -6.79 -2.32
C THR A 89 -5.71 -6.99 -1.12
N ILE A 90 -6.22 -7.53 -0.02
CA ILE A 90 -5.45 -7.97 1.14
C ILE A 90 -5.44 -9.50 1.16
N ASN A 91 -4.26 -10.10 1.24
CA ASN A 91 -4.07 -11.54 1.27
C ASN A 91 -3.91 -12.03 2.72
N ASP A 92 -4.66 -13.05 3.14
CA ASP A 92 -4.64 -13.57 4.52
C ASP A 92 -3.30 -14.20 4.95
N LEU A 93 -2.47 -14.67 4.01
CA LEU A 93 -1.12 -15.18 4.29
C LEU A 93 -0.24 -14.09 4.95
N VAL A 94 -0.63 -12.83 4.79
CA VAL A 94 -0.03 -11.68 5.46
C VAL A 94 -0.56 -11.54 6.90
N LEU A 95 -1.81 -11.92 7.18
CA LEU A 95 -2.41 -11.77 8.51
C LEU A 95 -1.88 -12.81 9.51
N ASP A 96 -1.41 -13.98 9.04
CA ASP A 96 -0.62 -14.91 9.86
C ASP A 96 0.68 -14.26 10.37
N GLN A 97 1.22 -13.28 9.64
CA GLN A 97 2.25 -12.37 10.15
C GLN A 97 1.57 -11.25 10.93
N LYS A 98 1.31 -11.48 12.22
CA LYS A 98 0.70 -10.54 13.20
C LYS A 98 0.65 -9.09 12.69
N VAL A 99 -0.54 -8.57 12.41
CA VAL A 99 -0.75 -7.14 12.16
C VAL A 99 -0.16 -6.35 13.33
N ARG A 100 0.78 -5.44 13.03
CA ARG A 100 1.56 -4.73 14.06
C ARG A 100 1.27 -3.24 14.14
N CYS A 101 0.19 -2.76 13.53
CA CYS A 101 -0.19 -1.35 13.57
C CYS A 101 -0.68 -0.92 14.97
N SER A 102 0.18 -1.02 16.00
CA SER A 102 -0.15 -0.82 17.41
C SER A 102 -0.48 0.64 17.76
N LYS A 103 -0.09 1.58 16.90
CA LYS A 103 -0.35 3.01 17.05
C LYS A 103 -1.47 3.51 16.14
N LEU A 104 -2.18 2.60 15.45
CA LEU A 104 -3.19 2.98 14.49
C LEU A 104 -4.40 3.58 15.21
N GLU A 105 -4.66 4.85 14.95
CA GLU A 105 -5.81 5.60 15.46
C GLU A 105 -6.93 5.70 14.40
N TYR A 106 -6.57 5.63 13.12
CA TYR A 106 -7.50 5.74 12.00
C TYR A 106 -7.32 4.63 10.98
N LEU A 107 -8.42 3.94 10.64
CA LEU A 107 -8.48 2.92 9.60
C LEU A 107 -9.70 3.15 8.71
N SER A 108 -9.47 3.30 7.40
CA SER A 108 -10.50 3.33 6.37
C SER A 108 -10.17 2.31 5.28
N LEU A 109 -11.08 1.36 5.07
CA LEU A 109 -10.97 0.34 4.03
C LEU A 109 -12.19 0.48 3.11
N LYS A 110 -11.95 0.86 1.85
CA LYS A 110 -13.01 1.06 0.86
C LYS A 110 -12.73 0.21 -0.37
N ASP A 111 -13.73 -0.50 -0.86
CA ASP A 111 -13.57 -1.36 -2.03
C ASP A 111 -12.36 -2.31 -1.91
N VAL A 112 -12.13 -2.86 -0.72
CA VAL A 112 -11.03 -3.79 -0.45
C VAL A 112 -11.53 -5.24 -0.59
N ASN A 113 -10.78 -6.08 -1.30
CA ASN A 113 -11.06 -7.51 -1.37
C ASN A 113 -10.16 -8.27 -0.39
N MET A 114 -10.73 -9.14 0.45
CA MET A 114 -9.97 -10.02 1.33
C MET A 114 -9.94 -11.43 0.75
N ILE A 115 -8.76 -11.92 0.41
CA ILE A 115 -8.58 -13.30 -0.08
C ILE A 115 -8.10 -14.16 1.08
N TRP A 116 -8.91 -15.16 1.43
CA TRP A 116 -8.62 -16.16 2.45
C TRP A 116 -8.02 -17.41 1.79
N SER A 117 -6.91 -17.90 2.31
CA SER A 117 -6.34 -19.19 1.98
C SER A 117 -7.27 -20.30 2.52
N GLN A 118 -7.55 -21.30 1.68
CA GLN A 118 -8.49 -22.40 1.99
C GLN A 118 -8.13 -23.25 3.22
N LYS A 119 -7.03 -22.98 3.93
CA LYS A 119 -6.63 -23.73 5.14
C LYS A 119 -7.65 -23.66 6.27
N TYR A 120 -8.49 -22.63 6.30
CA TYR A 120 -9.48 -22.41 7.37
C TYR A 120 -10.91 -22.83 7.02
N CYS A 121 -11.16 -23.28 5.78
CA CYS A 121 -12.46 -23.81 5.35
C CYS A 121 -12.46 -25.34 5.37
N ARG A 122 -12.14 -25.97 6.51
CA ARG A 122 -12.55 -27.37 6.71
C ARG A 122 -13.98 -27.35 7.27
N PRO A 123 -14.94 -28.03 6.63
CA PRO A 123 -16.23 -28.25 7.27
C PRO A 123 -15.95 -28.99 8.59
N VAL A 124 -16.48 -28.45 9.68
CA VAL A 124 -16.49 -29.13 10.97
C VAL A 124 -17.35 -30.39 10.77
N PRO A 125 -16.86 -31.59 11.13
CA PRO A 125 -17.60 -32.84 10.97
C PRO A 125 -18.88 -32.86 11.82
#